data_AF-A0A7C4FB53-F1
#
_entry.id   AF-A0A7C4FB53-F1
#
_cell.length_a   1.000
_cell.length_b   1.000
_cell.length_c   1.000
_cell.angle_alpha   90.00
_cell.angle_beta   90.00
_cell.angle_gamma   90.00
#
_symmetry.space_group_name_H-M   'P 1'
#
loop_
_entity.id
_entity.type
_entity.pdbx_description
1 polymer ?
#
loop_
_entity_poly.entity_id
_entity_poly.type
_entity_poly.pdbx_seq_one_letter_code
_entity_poly.pdbx_strand_id
1 'polypeptide(L)'
;SIITWDKWREIVRFGNYIGVIGAILCILFFALDAGRPERAMFLYSNIPTSMISVGTTILSTVIPLGIIYASYHPPEALPFVQAVKKWFFWTRSFKLRRIIEIILFFTACGLVGYTSFVLGVVWAKPFWHTPLLVIAFFSSGVSTGLMAIGFLSSFLYPIVKDERSKKVVVEVLHRLDVADAYMIVIELIAILSYVFGMYYGLPIVAPRNPLASASAATLIYGELSLIFWILVIVIGILTPLTGCILLAWRGRTARFIKWYPLVMAIIALCVLIGGVFMRYSIVIAGQLTY
;
A
#
# COMPACT_ATOMS: atom_id res chain seq x y z
N SER A 1 2.29 27.84 -9.45
CA SER A 1 1.89 26.65 -10.24
C SER A 1 2.13 25.36 -9.45
N ILE A 2 1.58 25.28 -8.23
CA ILE A 2 1.70 24.11 -7.35
C ILE A 2 0.42 23.29 -7.55
N ILE A 3 0.57 22.16 -8.24
CA ILE A 3 -0.38 21.05 -8.35
C ILE A 3 -1.79 21.50 -8.79
N THR A 4 -2.12 21.27 -10.06
CA THR A 4 -3.48 21.45 -10.58
C THR A 4 -4.43 20.46 -9.88
N TRP A 5 -4.93 20.85 -8.70
CA TRP A 5 -5.78 20.05 -7.80
C TRP A 5 -7.02 19.48 -8.48
N ASP A 6 -7.52 20.15 -9.53
CA ASP A 6 -8.68 19.68 -10.29
C ASP A 6 -8.40 18.40 -11.08
N LYS A 7 -7.15 18.18 -11.52
CA LYS A 7 -6.78 16.95 -12.26
C LYS A 7 -6.68 15.73 -11.35
N TRP A 8 -6.40 15.92 -10.06
CA TRP A 8 -6.20 14.84 -9.08
C TRP A 8 -7.44 14.52 -8.26
N ARG A 9 -8.49 15.35 -8.38
CA ARG A 9 -9.69 15.26 -7.55
C ARG A 9 -10.35 13.89 -7.63
N GLU A 10 -10.50 13.34 -8.84
CA GLU A 10 -11.12 12.03 -9.03
C GLU A 10 -10.26 10.89 -8.48
N ILE A 11 -8.94 10.92 -8.71
CA ILE A 11 -8.00 9.93 -8.13
C ILE A 11 -8.08 9.94 -6.61
N VAL A 12 -8.04 11.12 -6.00
CA VAL A 12 -8.07 11.29 -4.54
C VAL A 12 -9.40 10.81 -3.96
N ARG A 13 -10.53 11.05 -4.67
CA ARG A 13 -11.85 10.52 -4.28
C ARG A 13 -11.87 8.98 -4.29
N PHE A 14 -11.48 8.38 -5.40
CA PHE A 14 -11.42 6.92 -5.54
C PHE A 14 -10.47 6.30 -4.52
N GLY A 15 -9.28 6.87 -4.35
CA GLY A 15 -8.30 6.45 -3.37
C GLY A 15 -8.84 6.50 -1.94
N ASN A 16 -9.60 7.53 -1.58
CA ASN A 16 -10.21 7.61 -0.26
C ASN A 16 -11.26 6.51 -0.01
N TYR A 17 -12.12 6.20 -0.99
CA TYR A 17 -13.08 5.11 -0.84
C TYR A 17 -12.41 3.76 -0.67
N ILE A 18 -11.41 3.48 -1.52
CA ILE A 18 -10.64 2.24 -1.46
C ILE A 18 -9.89 2.16 -0.11
N GLY A 19 -9.29 3.26 0.34
CA GLY A 19 -8.59 3.34 1.62
C GLY A 19 -9.51 3.09 2.83
N VAL A 20 -10.71 3.68 2.86
CA VAL A 20 -11.69 3.45 3.93
C VAL A 20 -12.17 2.01 3.96
N ILE A 21 -12.51 1.44 2.79
CA ILE A 21 -12.90 0.02 2.69
C ILE A 21 -11.76 -0.88 3.15
N GLY A 22 -10.54 -0.61 2.70
CA GLY A 22 -9.34 -1.35 3.11
C GLY A 22 -9.08 -1.26 4.62
N ALA A 23 -9.25 -0.08 5.23
CA ALA A 23 -9.11 0.10 6.68
C ALA A 23 -10.17 -0.67 7.47
N ILE A 24 -11.41 -0.71 6.99
CA ILE A 24 -12.50 -1.50 7.60
C ILE A 24 -12.20 -3.00 7.49
N LEU A 25 -11.72 -3.48 6.34
CA LEU A 25 -11.32 -4.87 6.19
C LEU A 25 -10.12 -5.21 7.09
N CYS A 26 -9.16 -4.31 7.22
CA CYS A 26 -8.00 -4.48 8.09
C CYS A 26 -8.42 -4.64 9.56
N ILE A 27 -9.32 -3.78 10.08
CA ILE A 27 -9.76 -3.90 11.49
C ILE A 27 -10.59 -5.16 11.71
N LEU A 28 -11.34 -5.60 10.70
CA LEU A 28 -12.10 -6.85 10.76
C LEU A 28 -11.16 -8.06 10.86
N PHE A 29 -10.16 -8.18 9.97
CA PHE A 29 -9.19 -9.26 10.03
C PHE A 29 -8.39 -9.24 11.33
N PHE A 30 -8.00 -8.06 11.79
CA PHE A 30 -7.29 -7.89 13.05
C PHE A 30 -8.12 -8.33 14.27
N ALA A 31 -9.42 -8.02 14.29
CA ALA A 31 -10.32 -8.48 15.35
C ALA A 31 -10.56 -10.00 15.31
N LEU A 32 -10.58 -10.61 14.13
CA LEU A 32 -10.70 -12.06 13.96
C LEU A 32 -9.42 -12.80 14.38
N ASP A 33 -8.25 -12.24 14.08
CA ASP A 33 -6.95 -12.81 14.44
C ASP A 33 -6.69 -12.80 15.96
N ALA A 34 -7.32 -11.86 16.69
CA ALA A 34 -7.22 -11.78 18.14
C ALA A 34 -7.78 -13.02 18.90
N GLY A 35 -8.40 -13.98 18.20
CA GLY A 35 -8.90 -15.26 18.74
C GLY A 35 -10.15 -15.14 19.62
N ARG A 36 -10.38 -13.97 20.25
CA ARG A 36 -11.58 -13.62 21.02
C ARG A 36 -12.06 -12.21 20.64
N PRO A 37 -12.88 -12.07 19.58
CA PRO A 37 -13.30 -10.76 19.06
C PRO A 37 -14.10 -9.95 20.09
N GLU A 38 -14.78 -10.62 21.03
CA GLU A 38 -15.49 -10.00 22.15
C GLU A 38 -14.59 -9.14 23.07
N ARG A 39 -13.28 -9.40 23.08
CA ARG A 39 -12.29 -8.67 23.88
C ARG A 39 -11.54 -7.61 23.08
N ALA A 40 -11.94 -7.32 21.84
CA ALA A 40 -11.26 -6.36 20.99
C ALA A 40 -11.16 -4.95 21.64
N MET A 41 -12.08 -4.57 22.52
CA MET A 41 -11.98 -3.30 23.26
C MET A 41 -10.75 -3.25 24.19
N PHE A 42 -10.24 -4.38 24.65
CA PHE A 42 -9.04 -4.43 25.47
C PHE A 42 -7.74 -4.21 24.68
N LEU A 43 -7.78 -4.22 23.33
CA LEU A 43 -6.62 -3.90 22.49
C LEU A 43 -6.12 -2.47 22.70
N TYR A 44 -6.98 -1.56 23.19
CA TYR A 44 -6.61 -0.19 23.57
C TYR A 44 -5.89 -0.10 24.92
N SER A 45 -5.72 -1.21 25.64
CA SER A 45 -5.03 -1.22 26.92
C SER A 45 -3.52 -1.17 26.71
N ASN A 46 -2.81 -0.43 27.57
CA ASN A 46 -1.35 -0.30 27.58
C ASN A 46 -0.75 0.51 26.40
N ILE A 47 -1.33 1.67 26.10
CA ILE A 47 -0.68 2.70 25.27
C ILE A 47 0.36 3.45 26.13
N PRO A 48 1.62 3.66 25.67
CA PRO A 48 2.20 3.33 24.36
C PRO A 48 3.09 2.07 24.37
N THR A 49 3.12 1.29 25.44
CA THR A 49 4.08 0.18 25.61
C THR A 49 3.81 -0.98 24.65
N SER A 50 2.55 -1.21 24.28
CA SER A 50 2.17 -2.21 23.29
C SER A 50 2.08 -1.61 21.88
N MET A 51 2.93 -2.07 20.97
CA MET A 51 2.89 -1.67 19.55
C MET A 51 1.57 -2.07 18.87
N ILE A 52 0.96 -3.16 19.34
CA ILE A 52 -0.36 -3.63 18.88
C ILE A 52 -1.44 -2.61 19.27
N SER A 53 -1.36 -2.03 20.46
CA SER A 53 -2.29 -1.01 20.93
C SER A 53 -2.16 0.29 20.11
N VAL A 54 -0.93 0.73 19.85
CA VAL A 54 -0.64 1.88 18.98
C VAL A 54 -1.24 1.67 17.59
N GLY A 55 -1.01 0.50 16.98
CA GLY A 55 -1.58 0.15 15.68
C GLY A 55 -3.11 0.19 15.67
N THR A 56 -3.74 -0.31 16.73
CA THR A 56 -5.21 -0.28 16.90
C THR A 56 -5.73 1.16 16.96
N THR A 57 -5.05 2.05 17.69
CA THR A 57 -5.40 3.48 17.78
C THR A 57 -5.23 4.20 16.44
N ILE A 58 -4.15 3.92 15.70
CA ILE A 58 -3.94 4.50 14.35
C ILE A 58 -5.06 4.02 13.41
N LEU A 59 -5.36 2.72 13.39
CA LEU A 59 -6.38 2.15 12.52
C LEU A 59 -7.78 2.71 12.82
N SER A 60 -8.14 2.80 14.10
CA SER A 60 -9.42 3.34 14.55
C SER A 60 -9.57 4.85 14.33
N THR A 61 -8.47 5.60 14.20
CA THR A 61 -8.53 7.03 13.85
C THR A 61 -8.64 7.27 12.34
N VAL A 62 -8.03 6.42 11.50
CA VAL A 62 -8.11 6.52 10.03
C VAL A 62 -9.55 6.34 9.52
N ILE A 63 -10.31 5.40 10.07
CA ILE A 63 -11.68 5.09 9.63
C ILE A 63 -12.63 6.32 9.73
N PRO A 64 -12.83 6.94 10.91
CA PRO A 64 -13.72 8.10 11.02
C PRO A 64 -13.20 9.29 10.21
N LEU A 65 -11.89 9.55 10.21
CA LEU A 65 -11.31 10.64 9.41
C LEU A 65 -11.53 10.43 7.91
N GLY A 66 -11.38 9.20 7.41
CA GLY A 66 -11.62 8.85 6.01
C GLY A 66 -13.10 8.95 5.62
N ILE A 67 -14.02 8.59 6.52
CA ILE A 67 -15.48 8.77 6.33
C ILE A 67 -15.83 10.27 6.28
N ILE A 68 -15.27 11.06 7.18
CA ILE A 68 -15.48 12.52 7.17
C ILE A 68 -14.89 13.13 5.88
N TYR A 69 -13.71 12.69 5.45
CA TYR A 69 -13.12 13.13 4.19
C TYR A 69 -14.00 12.72 2.98
N ALA A 70 -14.53 11.50 2.97
CA ALA A 70 -15.45 11.01 1.93
C ALA A 70 -16.72 11.86 1.83
N SER A 71 -17.17 12.41 2.96
CA SER A 71 -18.37 13.25 3.04
C SER A 71 -18.23 14.61 2.30
N TYR A 72 -17.00 15.10 2.06
CA TYR A 72 -16.78 16.30 1.24
C TYR A 72 -17.03 16.06 -0.26
N HIS A 73 -16.88 14.82 -0.70
CA HIS A 73 -16.99 14.43 -2.09
C HIS A 73 -17.81 13.13 -2.23
N PRO A 74 -19.12 13.16 -1.90
CA PRO A 74 -19.94 11.95 -1.96
C PRO A 74 -20.05 11.41 -3.40
N PRO A 75 -20.25 10.10 -3.58
CA PRO A 75 -20.34 9.52 -4.91
C PRO A 75 -21.60 10.04 -5.60
N GLU A 76 -21.46 10.46 -6.86
CA GLU A 76 -22.60 10.93 -7.66
C GLU A 76 -23.64 9.82 -7.87
N ALA A 77 -23.21 8.56 -7.79
CA ALA A 77 -24.05 7.37 -7.97
C ALA A 77 -25.02 7.08 -6.81
N LEU A 78 -24.83 7.66 -5.61
CA LEU A 78 -25.66 7.36 -4.43
C LEU A 78 -26.42 8.61 -3.95
N PRO A 79 -27.69 8.81 -4.37
CA PRO A 79 -28.46 10.02 -4.04
C PRO A 79 -28.75 10.16 -2.54
N PHE A 80 -28.86 9.05 -1.80
CA PHE A 80 -29.02 9.07 -0.35
C PHE A 80 -27.82 9.73 0.36
N VAL A 81 -26.59 9.45 -0.09
CA VAL A 81 -25.37 10.03 0.49
C VAL A 81 -25.29 11.54 0.20
N GLN A 82 -25.81 11.98 -0.96
CA GLN A 82 -25.90 13.40 -1.29
C GLN A 82 -26.94 14.14 -0.44
N ALA A 83 -28.04 13.49 -0.06
CA ALA A 83 -29.03 14.05 0.86
C ALA A 83 -28.43 14.28 2.25
N VAL A 84 -27.61 13.33 2.74
CA VAL A 84 -26.89 13.44 4.02
C VAL A 84 -25.89 14.60 4.03
N LYS A 85 -25.32 14.97 2.88
CA LYS A 85 -24.41 16.13 2.75
C LYS A 85 -25.04 17.43 3.27
N LYS A 86 -26.35 17.63 3.09
CA LYS A 86 -27.05 18.84 3.57
C LYS A 86 -27.06 18.97 5.09
N TRP A 87 -26.93 17.85 5.80
CA TRP A 87 -26.98 17.79 7.26
C TRP A 87 -25.64 18.16 7.90
N PHE A 88 -24.53 17.92 7.20
CA PHE A 88 -23.19 18.23 7.70
C PHE A 88 -22.72 19.63 7.29
N PHE A 89 -22.88 20.61 8.20
CA PHE A 89 -22.44 22.01 8.03
C PHE A 89 -20.93 22.15 7.71
N TRP A 90 -20.13 21.19 8.18
CA TRP A 90 -18.66 21.14 8.03
C TRP A 90 -18.17 20.94 6.58
N THR A 91 -19.04 20.45 5.67
CA THR A 91 -18.71 20.12 4.27
C THR A 91 -18.40 21.34 3.39
N ARG A 92 -18.72 22.55 3.86
CA ARG A 92 -18.46 23.82 3.12
C ARG A 92 -17.08 24.43 3.37
N SER A 93 -16.40 24.06 4.46
CA SER A 93 -15.13 24.72 4.83
C SER A 93 -13.92 24.12 4.12
N PHE A 94 -13.28 24.92 3.25
CA PHE A 94 -12.08 24.50 2.52
C PHE A 94 -10.85 24.32 3.42
N LYS A 95 -10.66 25.22 4.41
CA LYS A 95 -9.53 25.16 5.35
C LYS A 95 -9.47 23.83 6.10
N LEU A 96 -10.65 23.39 6.48
CA LEU A 96 -10.84 22.23 7.29
C LEU A 96 -10.66 20.92 6.54
N ARG A 97 -11.20 20.83 5.31
CA ARG A 97 -10.89 19.73 4.39
C ARG A 97 -9.38 19.53 4.28
N ARG A 98 -8.62 20.61 4.14
CA ARG A 98 -7.15 20.57 4.06
C ARG A 98 -6.51 20.07 5.36
N ILE A 99 -7.01 20.49 6.53
CA ILE A 99 -6.50 20.00 7.83
C ILE A 99 -6.73 18.48 7.94
N ILE A 100 -7.93 18.00 7.62
CA ILE A 100 -8.25 16.56 7.65
C ILE A 100 -7.37 15.79 6.68
N GLU A 101 -7.16 16.31 5.47
CA GLU A 101 -6.29 15.68 4.46
C GLU A 101 -4.85 15.52 4.98
N ILE A 102 -4.30 16.55 5.63
CA ILE A 102 -2.97 16.50 6.23
C ILE A 102 -2.92 15.48 7.37
N ILE A 103 -3.90 15.48 8.28
CA ILE A 103 -3.97 14.53 9.39
C ILE A 103 -4.08 13.10 8.83
N LEU A 104 -4.94 12.88 7.85
CA LEU A 104 -5.15 11.59 7.21
C LEU A 104 -3.88 11.10 6.53
N PHE A 105 -3.15 11.98 5.85
CA PHE A 105 -1.86 11.65 5.24
C PHE A 105 -0.84 11.16 6.27
N PHE A 106 -0.63 11.90 7.35
CA PHE A 106 0.31 11.48 8.40
C PHE A 106 -0.14 10.21 9.11
N THR A 107 -1.43 10.08 9.41
CA THR A 107 -1.98 8.90 10.07
C THR A 107 -1.90 7.66 9.17
N ALA A 108 -2.15 7.80 7.86
CA ALA A 108 -2.01 6.73 6.88
C ALA A 108 -0.53 6.33 6.69
N CYS A 109 0.40 7.29 6.64
CA CYS A 109 1.82 6.98 6.61
C CYS A 109 2.25 6.21 7.88
N GLY A 110 1.76 6.65 9.04
CA GLY A 110 1.91 5.94 10.31
C GLY A 110 1.31 4.53 10.25
N LEU A 111 0.13 4.36 9.61
CA LEU A 111 -0.53 3.07 9.46
C LEU A 111 0.26 2.10 8.57
N VAL A 112 0.86 2.57 7.48
CA VAL A 112 1.70 1.69 6.67
C VAL A 112 2.99 1.35 7.41
N GLY A 113 3.64 2.37 8.01
CA GLY A 113 4.89 2.21 8.73
C GLY A 113 4.78 1.31 9.96
N TYR A 114 3.75 1.46 10.81
CA TYR A 114 3.71 0.76 12.10
C TYR A 114 3.74 -0.77 11.95
N THR A 115 3.17 -1.31 10.86
CA THR A 115 3.15 -2.76 10.62
C THR A 115 4.56 -3.36 10.63
N SER A 116 5.52 -2.65 10.05
CA SER A 116 6.93 -3.04 10.06
C SER A 116 7.62 -2.77 11.41
N PHE A 117 7.24 -1.70 12.11
CA PHE A 117 7.74 -1.43 13.47
C PHE A 117 7.34 -2.52 14.45
N VAL A 118 6.11 -3.05 14.36
CA VAL A 118 5.63 -4.15 15.20
C VAL A 118 6.57 -5.36 15.09
N LEU A 119 7.03 -5.69 13.87
CA LEU A 119 8.01 -6.77 13.66
C LEU A 119 9.39 -6.40 14.20
N GLY A 120 9.84 -5.17 13.96
CA GLY A 120 11.16 -4.69 14.40
C GLY A 120 11.34 -4.63 15.93
N VAL A 121 10.26 -4.46 16.70
CA VAL A 121 10.30 -4.45 18.17
C VAL A 121 10.48 -5.85 18.77
N VAL A 122 10.35 -6.92 17.97
CA VAL A 122 10.57 -8.29 18.45
C VAL A 122 12.06 -8.59 18.50
N TRP A 123 12.72 -8.20 19.59
CA TRP A 123 14.14 -8.43 19.85
C TRP A 123 14.59 -9.90 19.73
N ALA A 124 13.67 -10.83 20.00
CA ALA A 124 13.93 -12.26 19.91
C ALA A 124 14.20 -12.76 18.48
N LYS A 125 13.89 -11.95 17.45
CA LYS A 125 14.06 -12.31 16.03
C LYS A 125 14.95 -11.29 15.33
N PRO A 126 16.29 -11.49 15.33
CA PRO A 126 17.26 -10.57 14.73
C PRO A 126 16.99 -10.24 13.26
N PHE A 127 16.36 -11.16 12.53
CA PHE A 127 16.00 -10.97 11.12
C PHE A 127 15.00 -9.81 10.90
N TRP A 128 14.09 -9.54 11.83
CA TRP A 128 13.13 -8.44 11.72
C TRP A 128 13.67 -7.13 12.29
N HIS A 129 14.72 -7.18 13.10
CA HIS A 129 15.27 -6.03 13.81
C HIS A 129 16.17 -5.17 12.92
N THR A 130 15.58 -4.48 11.94
CA THR A 130 16.29 -3.53 11.07
C THR A 130 15.36 -2.43 10.52
N PRO A 131 15.84 -1.19 10.38
CA PRO A 131 15.06 -0.10 9.79
C PRO A 131 14.79 -0.30 8.29
N LEU A 132 15.57 -1.13 7.58
CA LEU A 132 15.33 -1.40 6.15
C LEU A 132 13.99 -2.08 5.90
N LEU A 133 13.52 -2.89 6.87
CA LEU A 133 12.20 -3.52 6.80
C LEU A 133 11.09 -2.46 6.73
N VAL A 134 11.26 -1.35 7.46
CA VAL A 134 10.31 -0.23 7.45
C VAL A 134 10.24 0.40 6.08
N ILE A 135 11.39 0.64 5.45
CA ILE A 135 11.45 1.23 4.11
C ILE A 135 10.81 0.30 3.09
N ALA A 136 11.12 -1.00 3.13
CA ALA A 136 10.59 -1.99 2.19
C ALA A 136 9.06 -2.16 2.31
N PHE A 137 8.55 -2.29 3.54
CA PHE A 137 7.10 -2.44 3.77
C PHE A 137 6.34 -1.16 3.47
N PHE A 138 6.96 0.00 3.72
CA PHE A 138 6.37 1.28 3.40
C PHE A 138 6.27 1.50 1.89
N SER A 139 7.37 1.34 1.15
CA SER A 139 7.36 1.48 -0.32
C SER A 139 6.39 0.49 -0.96
N SER A 140 6.37 -0.75 -0.51
CA SER A 140 5.44 -1.78 -0.99
C SER A 140 3.97 -1.48 -0.62
N GLY A 141 3.72 -0.95 0.57
CA GLY A 141 2.38 -0.51 1.00
C GLY A 141 1.84 0.63 0.16
N VAL A 142 2.68 1.62 -0.17
CA VAL A 142 2.32 2.71 -1.07
C VAL A 142 2.09 2.18 -2.50
N SER A 143 2.99 1.33 -3.00
CA SER A 143 2.89 0.72 -4.34
C SER A 143 1.60 -0.08 -4.52
N THR A 144 1.32 -1.03 -3.61
CA THR A 144 0.09 -1.82 -3.62
C THR A 144 -1.17 -0.95 -3.51
N GLY A 145 -1.14 0.14 -2.74
CA GLY A 145 -2.24 1.11 -2.66
C GLY A 145 -2.49 1.84 -3.99
N LEU A 146 -1.44 2.34 -4.65
CA LEU A 146 -1.53 2.99 -5.96
C LEU A 146 -2.06 2.02 -7.02
N MET A 147 -1.56 0.78 -7.03
CA MET A 147 -1.99 -0.25 -7.96
C MET A 147 -3.41 -0.73 -7.72
N ALA A 148 -3.88 -0.80 -6.46
CA ALA A 148 -5.29 -1.07 -6.19
C ALA A 148 -6.22 0.00 -6.81
N ILE A 149 -5.83 1.27 -6.75
CA ILE A 149 -6.55 2.38 -7.40
C ILE A 149 -6.51 2.22 -8.92
N GLY A 150 -5.34 1.92 -9.49
CA GLY A 150 -5.16 1.71 -10.92
C GLY A 150 -5.96 0.52 -11.46
N PHE A 151 -5.98 -0.59 -10.72
CA PHE A 151 -6.73 -1.80 -11.05
C PHE A 151 -8.23 -1.52 -11.13
N LEU A 152 -8.81 -0.93 -10.08
CA LEU A 152 -10.24 -0.58 -10.05
C LEU A 152 -10.60 0.47 -11.11
N SER A 153 -9.72 1.45 -11.32
CA SER A 153 -9.90 2.47 -12.36
C SER A 153 -9.87 1.89 -13.78
N SER A 154 -9.17 0.78 -13.99
CA SER A 154 -9.12 0.10 -15.30
C SER A 154 -10.46 -0.53 -15.69
N PHE A 155 -11.27 -0.98 -14.72
CA PHE A 155 -12.63 -1.48 -14.97
C PHE A 155 -13.65 -0.38 -15.28
N LEU A 156 -13.36 0.89 -14.94
CA LEU A 156 -14.22 2.01 -15.30
C LEU A 156 -14.08 2.42 -16.78
N TYR A 157 -12.92 2.15 -17.38
CA TYR A 157 -12.63 2.51 -18.78
C TYR A 157 -13.69 2.04 -19.81
N PRO A 158 -14.16 0.77 -19.81
CA PRO A 158 -15.18 0.33 -20.76
C PRO A 158 -16.56 0.97 -20.54
N ILE A 159 -16.85 1.47 -19.33
CA ILE A 159 -18.15 2.07 -18.97
C ILE A 159 -18.26 3.51 -19.49
N VAL A 160 -17.12 4.21 -19.60
CA VAL A 160 -17.05 5.58 -20.06
C VAL A 160 -17.30 5.63 -21.58
N LYS A 161 -18.34 6.33 -22.02
CA LYS A 161 -18.70 6.44 -23.44
C LYS A 161 -17.96 7.57 -24.17
N ASP A 162 -17.66 8.65 -23.46
CA ASP A 162 -17.02 9.85 -24.01
C ASP A 162 -15.51 9.68 -24.22
N GLU A 163 -15.00 10.04 -25.41
CA GLU A 163 -13.57 9.93 -25.76
C GLU A 163 -12.69 10.87 -24.93
N ARG A 164 -13.18 12.05 -24.59
CA ARG A 164 -12.40 13.01 -23.78
C ARG A 164 -12.18 12.44 -22.38
N SER A 165 -13.21 11.86 -21.79
CA SER A 165 -13.18 11.18 -20.50
C SER A 165 -12.26 9.94 -20.51
N LYS A 166 -12.24 9.16 -21.59
CA LYS A 166 -11.28 8.03 -21.76
C LYS A 166 -9.83 8.48 -21.74
N LYS A 167 -9.50 9.59 -22.39
CA LYS A 167 -8.13 10.15 -22.38
C LYS A 167 -7.73 10.58 -20.98
N VAL A 168 -8.65 11.14 -20.20
CA VAL A 168 -8.40 11.50 -18.79
C VAL A 168 -8.11 10.25 -17.95
N VAL A 169 -8.88 9.17 -18.11
CA VAL A 169 -8.63 7.92 -17.38
C VAL A 169 -7.25 7.35 -17.71
N VAL A 170 -6.85 7.32 -18.99
CA VAL A 170 -5.51 6.80 -19.37
C VAL A 170 -4.39 7.68 -18.82
N GLU A 171 -4.55 9.00 -18.86
CA GLU A 171 -3.58 9.94 -18.26
C GLU A 171 -3.46 9.73 -16.73
N VAL A 172 -4.57 9.47 -16.05
CA VAL A 172 -4.61 9.13 -14.63
C VAL A 172 -3.86 7.82 -14.37
N LEU A 173 -4.15 6.77 -15.13
CA LEU A 173 -3.48 5.46 -14.99
C LEU A 173 -1.98 5.59 -15.24
N HIS A 174 -1.57 6.38 -16.24
CA HIS A 174 -0.16 6.62 -16.55
C HIS A 174 0.59 7.32 -15.42
N ARG A 175 -0.04 8.28 -14.76
CA ARG A 175 0.56 8.94 -13.60
C ARG A 175 0.70 8.01 -12.41
N LEU A 176 -0.28 7.15 -12.17
CA LEU A 176 -0.22 6.13 -11.12
C LEU A 176 0.92 5.15 -11.38
N ASP A 177 1.02 4.65 -12.62
CA ASP A 177 2.08 3.74 -13.09
C ASP A 177 3.48 4.35 -12.91
N VAL A 178 3.67 5.61 -13.31
CA VAL A 178 4.96 6.31 -13.10
C VAL A 178 5.27 6.51 -11.62
N ALA A 179 4.29 6.88 -10.79
CA ALA A 179 4.49 7.02 -9.35
C ALA A 179 4.85 5.69 -8.68
N ASP A 180 4.22 4.61 -9.12
CA ASP A 180 4.46 3.25 -8.65
C ASP A 180 5.84 2.73 -9.04
N ALA A 181 6.31 3.01 -10.26
CA ALA A 181 7.66 2.63 -10.68
C ALA A 181 8.76 3.17 -9.76
N TYR A 182 8.61 4.40 -9.26
CA TYR A 182 9.56 4.93 -8.26
C TYR A 182 9.51 4.13 -6.94
N MET A 183 8.31 3.74 -6.49
CA MET A 183 8.15 2.94 -5.28
C MET A 183 8.70 1.52 -5.45
N ILE A 184 8.47 0.89 -6.60
CA ILE A 184 9.02 -0.43 -6.96
C ILE A 184 10.55 -0.41 -6.97
N VAL A 185 11.18 0.64 -7.50
CA VAL A 185 12.64 0.77 -7.48
C VAL A 185 13.17 0.90 -6.05
N ILE A 186 12.51 1.71 -5.22
CA ILE A 186 12.85 1.83 -3.79
C ILE A 186 12.68 0.48 -3.09
N GLU A 187 11.59 -0.22 -3.35
CA GLU A 187 11.30 -1.55 -2.79
C GLU A 187 12.35 -2.57 -3.19
N LEU A 188 12.73 -2.63 -4.47
CA LEU A 188 13.77 -3.53 -4.97
C LEU A 188 15.10 -3.28 -4.26
N ILE A 189 15.53 -2.02 -4.16
CA ILE A 189 16.76 -1.66 -3.47
C ILE A 189 16.67 -2.03 -1.99
N ALA A 190 15.55 -1.73 -1.33
CA ALA A 190 15.33 -2.03 0.09
C ALA A 190 15.33 -3.54 0.37
N ILE A 191 14.62 -4.35 -0.42
CA ILE A 191 14.53 -5.80 -0.24
C ILE A 191 15.86 -6.49 -0.54
N LEU A 192 16.54 -6.13 -1.63
CA LEU A 192 17.84 -6.74 -1.94
C LEU A 192 18.91 -6.34 -0.92
N SER A 193 18.97 -5.07 -0.55
CA SER A 193 19.90 -4.62 0.51
C SER A 193 19.59 -5.26 1.86
N TYR A 194 18.31 -5.47 2.19
CA TYR A 194 17.87 -6.17 3.38
C TYR A 194 18.32 -7.64 3.38
N VAL A 195 17.94 -8.42 2.35
CA VAL A 195 18.22 -9.86 2.30
C VAL A 195 19.71 -10.14 2.21
N PHE A 196 20.42 -9.50 1.28
CA PHE A 196 21.87 -9.68 1.16
C PHE A 196 22.63 -9.06 2.32
N GLY A 197 22.16 -7.94 2.87
CA GLY A 197 22.75 -7.31 4.05
C GLY A 197 22.67 -8.20 5.29
N MET A 198 21.53 -8.86 5.50
CA MET A 198 21.35 -9.85 6.57
C MET A 198 22.20 -11.10 6.34
N TYR A 199 22.32 -11.57 5.08
CA TYR A 199 23.12 -12.74 4.75
C TYR A 199 24.62 -12.52 4.96
N TYR A 200 25.18 -11.44 4.40
CA TYR A 200 26.61 -11.13 4.46
C TYR A 200 27.02 -10.38 5.74
N GLY A 201 26.07 -9.89 6.53
CA GLY A 201 26.34 -9.11 7.74
C GLY A 201 26.90 -7.73 7.43
N LEU A 202 26.30 -7.02 6.48
CA LEU A 202 26.74 -5.67 6.09
C LEU A 202 26.53 -4.69 7.27
N PRO A 203 27.57 -3.94 7.71
CA PRO A 203 27.47 -3.06 8.88
C PRO A 203 26.37 -2.00 8.81
N ILE A 204 26.01 -1.56 7.60
CA ILE A 204 24.97 -0.56 7.34
C ILE A 204 23.56 -1.13 7.60
N VAL A 205 23.40 -2.45 7.53
CA VAL A 205 22.10 -3.14 7.56
C VAL A 205 21.82 -3.73 8.94
N ALA A 206 22.73 -4.56 9.42
CA ALA A 206 22.69 -5.18 10.73
C ALA A 206 24.07 -5.76 11.09
N PRO A 207 24.44 -5.78 12.38
CA PRO A 207 25.60 -6.55 12.83
C PRO A 207 25.47 -8.02 12.43
N ARG A 208 26.59 -8.67 12.13
CA ARG A 208 26.61 -10.07 11.73
C ARG A 208 25.99 -10.95 12.83
N ASN A 209 24.85 -11.56 12.53
CA ASN A 209 24.15 -12.47 13.41
C ASN A 209 23.87 -13.79 12.68
N PRO A 210 24.34 -14.95 13.20
CA PRO A 210 24.13 -16.25 12.56
C PRO A 210 22.66 -16.57 12.30
N LEU A 211 21.76 -16.20 13.21
CA LEU A 211 20.32 -16.46 13.08
C LEU A 211 19.69 -15.64 11.95
N ALA A 212 20.07 -14.36 11.84
CA ALA A 212 19.61 -13.50 10.75
C ALA A 212 20.15 -13.96 9.38
N SER A 213 21.40 -14.40 9.34
CA SER A 213 22.02 -14.92 8.13
C SER A 213 21.36 -16.24 7.68
N ALA A 214 21.01 -17.12 8.62
CA ALA A 214 20.24 -18.33 8.34
C ALA A 214 18.83 -18.02 7.82
N SER A 215 18.09 -17.06 8.42
CA SER A 215 16.81 -16.57 7.88
C SER A 215 16.94 -15.98 6.47
N ALA A 216 18.03 -15.26 6.18
CA ALA A 216 18.26 -14.75 4.83
C ALA A 216 18.58 -15.89 3.85
N ALA A 217 19.34 -16.90 4.29
CA ALA A 217 19.67 -18.06 3.47
C ALA A 217 18.42 -18.87 3.07
N THR A 218 17.40 -18.96 3.93
CA THR A 218 16.15 -19.65 3.57
C THR A 218 15.39 -18.95 2.44
N LEU A 219 15.50 -17.62 2.33
CA LEU A 219 14.95 -16.85 1.21
C LEU A 219 15.80 -16.92 -0.06
N ILE A 220 17.12 -17.02 0.07
CA ILE A 220 18.01 -17.04 -1.10
C ILE A 220 18.06 -18.44 -1.73
N TYR A 221 18.26 -19.48 -0.92
CA TYR A 221 18.52 -20.86 -1.37
C TYR A 221 17.63 -21.93 -0.70
N GLY A 222 16.86 -21.59 0.33
CA GLY A 222 16.05 -22.56 1.08
C GLY A 222 14.64 -22.75 0.53
N GLU A 223 13.75 -23.23 1.41
CA GLU A 223 12.36 -23.60 1.07
C GLU A 223 11.52 -22.45 0.53
N LEU A 224 11.80 -21.21 0.96
CA LEU A 224 11.08 -20.02 0.52
C LEU A 224 11.68 -19.38 -0.74
N SER A 225 12.79 -19.92 -1.26
CA SER A 225 13.52 -19.32 -2.39
C SER A 225 12.69 -19.20 -3.65
N LEU A 226 11.91 -20.22 -3.99
CA LEU A 226 11.03 -20.19 -5.17
C LEU A 226 9.99 -19.08 -5.05
N ILE A 227 9.37 -18.93 -3.88
CA ILE A 227 8.38 -17.88 -3.61
C ILE A 227 9.05 -16.51 -3.70
N PHE A 228 10.22 -16.35 -3.08
CA PHE A 228 10.94 -15.08 -3.08
C PHE A 228 11.37 -14.67 -4.49
N TRP A 229 12.10 -15.51 -5.22
CA TRP A 229 12.61 -15.14 -6.53
C TRP A 229 11.51 -15.01 -7.59
N ILE A 230 10.55 -15.94 -7.63
CA ILE A 230 9.54 -15.95 -8.69
C ILE A 230 8.40 -14.97 -8.36
N LEU A 231 7.77 -15.10 -7.18
CA LEU A 231 6.58 -14.30 -6.86
C LEU A 231 6.94 -12.88 -6.44
N VAL A 232 8.02 -12.67 -5.68
CA VAL A 232 8.42 -11.33 -5.23
C VAL A 232 9.25 -10.61 -6.28
N ILE A 233 10.39 -11.19 -6.70
CA ILE A 233 11.31 -10.49 -7.60
C ILE A 233 10.77 -10.47 -9.04
N VAL A 234 10.45 -11.63 -9.63
CA VAL A 234 10.04 -11.68 -11.05
C VAL A 234 8.63 -11.12 -11.27
N ILE A 235 7.64 -11.63 -10.54
CA ILE A 235 6.24 -11.23 -10.70
C ILE A 235 5.96 -9.90 -10.00
N GLY A 236 6.41 -9.72 -8.76
CA GLY A 236 6.13 -8.51 -7.98
C GLY A 236 6.90 -7.26 -8.39
N ILE A 237 8.10 -7.40 -8.95
CA ILE A 237 8.99 -6.26 -9.25
C ILE A 237 9.34 -6.17 -10.74
N LEU A 238 10.00 -7.19 -11.32
CA LEU A 238 10.53 -7.11 -12.68
C LEU A 238 9.42 -7.00 -13.73
N THR A 239 8.33 -7.75 -13.57
CA THR A 239 7.19 -7.73 -14.51
C THR A 239 6.49 -6.35 -14.51
N PRO A 240 6.12 -5.76 -13.35
CA PRO A 240 5.62 -4.39 -13.28
C PRO A 240 6.59 -3.36 -13.83
N LEU A 241 7.89 -3.44 -13.50
CA LEU A 241 8.89 -2.47 -13.96
C LEU A 241 9.04 -2.49 -15.49
N THR A 242 9.10 -3.68 -16.08
CA THR A 242 9.16 -3.84 -17.54
C THR A 242 7.86 -3.39 -18.21
N GLY A 243 6.71 -3.69 -17.60
CA GLY A 243 5.40 -3.21 -18.04
C GLY A 243 5.31 -1.68 -18.05
N CYS A 244 5.81 -1.04 -17.00
CA CYS A 244 5.87 0.42 -16.87
C CYS A 244 6.76 1.05 -17.93
N ILE A 245 7.94 0.48 -18.19
CA ILE A 245 8.84 0.93 -19.28
C ILE A 245 8.15 0.79 -20.65
N LEU A 246 7.46 -0.33 -20.89
CA LEU A 246 6.73 -0.57 -22.12
C LEU A 246 5.58 0.44 -22.30
N LEU A 247 4.84 0.75 -21.24
CA LEU A 247 3.77 1.75 -21.23
C LEU A 247 4.33 3.16 -21.42
N ALA A 248 5.46 3.50 -20.82
CA ALA A 248 6.13 4.79 -21.01
C ALA A 248 6.62 4.98 -22.46
N TRP A 249 7.12 3.92 -23.10
CA TRP A 249 7.65 3.97 -24.46
C TRP A 249 6.55 3.92 -25.54
N ARG A 250 5.56 3.04 -25.39
CA ARG A 250 4.52 2.81 -26.42
C ARG A 250 3.16 3.43 -26.10
N GLY A 251 2.90 3.82 -24.86
CA GLY A 251 1.61 4.30 -24.36
C GLY A 251 1.13 5.62 -24.97
N ARG A 252 1.99 6.39 -25.64
CA ARG A 252 1.59 7.62 -26.35
C ARG A 252 1.10 7.40 -27.79
N THR A 253 1.14 6.16 -28.30
CA THR A 253 0.66 5.86 -29.65
C THR A 253 -0.86 5.67 -29.62
N ALA A 254 -1.61 6.33 -30.50
CA ALA A 254 -3.09 6.31 -30.53
C ALA A 254 -3.71 4.90 -30.55
N ARG A 255 -3.00 3.91 -31.12
CA ARG A 255 -3.42 2.49 -31.17
C ARG A 255 -3.31 1.78 -29.80
N PHE A 256 -2.40 2.22 -28.93
CA PHE A 256 -2.11 1.59 -27.64
C PHE A 256 -3.03 2.07 -26.50
N ILE A 257 -3.73 3.19 -26.70
CA ILE A 257 -4.68 3.77 -25.73
C ILE A 257 -5.79 2.78 -25.34
N LYS A 258 -6.24 1.93 -26.27
CA LYS A 258 -7.28 0.91 -26.00
C LYS A 258 -6.79 -0.23 -25.11
N TRP A 259 -5.51 -0.60 -25.22
CA TRP A 259 -4.91 -1.71 -24.48
C TRP A 259 -4.32 -1.27 -23.14
N TYR A 260 -4.07 0.03 -22.96
CA TYR A 260 -3.49 0.60 -21.76
C TYR A 260 -4.16 0.11 -20.46
N PRO A 261 -5.51 0.17 -20.30
CA PRO A 261 -6.15 -0.22 -19.04
C PRO A 261 -6.04 -1.70 -18.75
N LEU A 262 -6.03 -2.55 -19.79
CA LEU A 262 -5.88 -4.00 -19.62
C LEU A 262 -4.45 -4.34 -19.16
N VAL A 263 -3.45 -3.74 -19.80
CA VAL A 263 -2.04 -3.92 -19.39
C VAL A 263 -1.82 -3.41 -17.97
N MET A 264 -2.40 -2.26 -17.63
CA MET A 264 -2.36 -1.70 -16.27
C MET A 264 -3.01 -2.63 -15.24
N ALA A 265 -4.15 -3.23 -15.56
CA ALA A 265 -4.81 -4.16 -14.65
C ALA A 265 -3.96 -5.42 -14.38
N ILE A 266 -3.27 -5.94 -15.40
CA ILE A 266 -2.35 -7.08 -15.25
C ILE A 266 -1.15 -6.68 -14.38
N ILE A 267 -0.53 -5.54 -14.65
CA ILE A 267 0.60 -5.01 -13.86
C ILE A 267 0.17 -4.83 -12.40
N ALA A 268 -0.97 -4.20 -12.16
CA ALA A 268 -1.48 -3.97 -10.82
C ALA A 268 -1.73 -5.28 -10.06
N LEU A 269 -2.24 -6.31 -10.74
CA LEU A 269 -2.44 -7.63 -10.15
C LEU A 269 -1.10 -8.30 -9.80
N CYS A 270 -0.09 -8.19 -10.66
CA CYS A 270 1.26 -8.65 -10.37
C CYS A 270 1.87 -7.97 -9.13
N VAL A 271 1.73 -6.64 -9.01
CA VAL A 271 2.19 -5.88 -7.83
C VAL A 271 1.44 -6.30 -6.56
N LEU A 272 0.11 -6.47 -6.62
CA LEU A 272 -0.69 -6.92 -5.48
C LEU A 272 -0.27 -8.32 -5.01
N ILE A 273 -0.08 -9.25 -5.94
CA ILE A 273 0.42 -10.61 -5.66
C ILE A 273 1.83 -10.53 -5.04
N GLY A 274 2.73 -9.78 -5.68
CA GLY A 274 4.09 -9.58 -5.21
C GLY A 274 4.14 -9.03 -3.78
N GLY A 275 3.35 -8.00 -3.47
CA GLY A 275 3.30 -7.37 -2.16
C GLY A 275 2.76 -8.29 -1.05
N VAL A 276 1.84 -9.20 -1.36
CA VAL A 276 1.38 -10.22 -0.40
C VAL A 276 2.47 -11.26 -0.14
N PHE A 277 3.07 -11.81 -1.20
CA PHE A 277 4.12 -12.82 -1.07
C PHE A 277 5.42 -12.26 -0.47
N MET A 278 5.69 -10.97 -0.67
CA MET A 278 6.82 -10.27 -0.03
C MET A 278 6.66 -10.28 1.49
N ARG A 279 5.49 -9.83 1.98
CA ARG A 279 5.18 -9.83 3.43
C ARG A 279 5.18 -11.25 3.99
N TYR A 280 4.57 -12.21 3.28
CA TYR A 280 4.58 -13.62 3.66
C TYR A 280 6.01 -14.16 3.80
N SER A 281 6.86 -13.95 2.79
CA SER A 281 8.23 -14.49 2.77
C SER A 281 9.05 -13.96 3.94
N ILE A 282 8.98 -12.66 4.22
CA ILE A 282 9.76 -12.04 5.31
C ILE A 282 9.27 -12.45 6.70
N VAL A 283 7.95 -12.55 6.88
CA VAL A 283 7.40 -13.01 8.17
C VAL A 283 7.73 -14.48 8.41
N ILE A 284 7.51 -15.37 7.44
CA ILE A 284 7.79 -16.80 7.64
C ILE A 284 9.30 -17.06 7.77
N ALA A 285 10.16 -16.40 7.00
CA ALA A 285 11.61 -16.55 7.10
C ALA A 285 12.17 -16.17 8.48
N GLY A 286 11.56 -15.18 9.16
CA GLY A 286 11.92 -14.86 10.54
C GLY A 286 11.39 -15.86 11.57
N GLN A 287 10.29 -16.55 11.27
CA GLN A 287 9.71 -17.55 12.18
C GLN A 287 10.47 -18.88 12.15
N LEU A 288 10.89 -19.35 10.97
CA LEU A 288 11.50 -20.67 10.76
C LEU A 288 12.81 -20.89 11.53
N THR A 289 13.54 -19.82 11.85
CA THR A 289 14.84 -19.92 12.54
C THR A 289 14.65 -19.72 14.04
N TYR A 290 14.87 -20.78 14.80
CA TYR A 290 14.83 -20.82 16.26
C TYR A 290 16.24 -20.83 16.86
#